data_AF-U1PVZ4-F1
#
_entry.id   AF-U1PVZ4-F1
#
_cell.length_a   1.000
_cell.length_b   1.000
_cell.length_c   1.000
_cell.angle_alpha   90.00
_cell.angle_beta   90.00
_cell.angle_gamma   90.00
#
_symmetry.space_group_name_H-M   'P 1'
#
loop_
_entity.id
_entity.type
_entity.pdbx_description
1 polymer ?
#
loop_
_entity_poly.entity_id
_entity_poly.type
_entity_poly.pdbx_seq_one_letter_code
_entity_poly.pdbx_strand_id
1 'polypeptide(L)'
;VVDGTDNFQTRYLVNDACTLAGIPFSHGSIFKFEGQITTFTNNEDSPCYRCMFPEAPPEGMVPNCATAGVLGVLPGTVGCIQATEAVKAIIGKGDLLDGRMVFYDALNMEFDTVEIPQKSDCPICGKNRTIDSIHDVEYSESCAIDLERDTNPGVSVN
;
A
#
# COMPACT_ATOMS: atom_id res chain seq x y z
N VAL A 1 -3.10 9.70 -6.02
CA VAL A 1 -4.32 8.95 -5.64
C VAL A 1 -4.49 9.00 -4.12
N VAL A 2 -5.72 8.96 -3.60
CA VAL A 2 -5.98 8.83 -2.15
C VAL A 2 -6.74 7.53 -1.93
N ASP A 3 -6.12 6.58 -1.23
CA ASP A 3 -6.69 5.28 -0.91
C ASP A 3 -7.37 5.32 0.46
N GLY A 4 -8.71 5.31 0.44
CA GLY A 4 -9.56 5.20 1.64
C GLY A 4 -10.31 3.88 1.70
N THR A 5 -9.78 2.82 1.09
CA THR A 5 -10.45 1.52 0.95
C THR A 5 -10.27 0.64 2.19
N ASP A 6 -11.23 -0.25 2.43
CA ASP A 6 -11.33 -1.07 3.63
C ASP A 6 -11.05 -2.56 3.41
N ASN A 7 -10.64 -2.94 2.20
CA ASN A 7 -10.35 -4.32 1.82
C ASN A 7 -8.96 -4.46 1.20
N PHE A 8 -8.32 -5.61 1.41
CA PHE A 8 -6.95 -5.84 0.96
C PHE A 8 -6.85 -5.84 -0.57
N GLN A 9 -7.79 -6.47 -1.28
CA GLN A 9 -7.75 -6.59 -2.73
C GLN A 9 -7.58 -5.22 -3.40
N THR A 10 -8.38 -4.24 -2.98
CA THR A 10 -8.32 -2.89 -3.56
C THR A 10 -7.05 -2.17 -3.14
N ARG A 11 -6.56 -2.34 -1.91
CA ARG A 11 -5.28 -1.74 -1.45
C ARG A 11 -4.10 -2.22 -2.28
N TYR A 12 -4.00 -3.53 -2.53
CA TYR A 12 -2.95 -4.11 -3.36
C TYR A 12 -3.09 -3.65 -4.82
N LEU A 13 -4.30 -3.64 -5.38
CA LEU A 13 -4.53 -3.14 -6.74
C LEU A 13 -4.15 -1.66 -6.89
N VAL A 14 -4.53 -0.81 -5.93
CA VAL A 14 -4.19 0.62 -5.94
C VAL A 14 -2.69 0.80 -5.83
N ASN A 15 -2.03 0.06 -4.92
CA ASN A 15 -0.58 0.07 -4.82
C ASN A 15 0.05 -0.27 -6.18
N ASP A 16 -0.34 -1.40 -6.75
CA ASP A 16 0.33 -1.92 -7.94
C ASP A 16 0.11 -1.02 -9.15
N ALA A 17 -1.13 -0.55 -9.35
CA ALA A 17 -1.45 0.39 -10.42
C ALA A 17 -0.69 1.72 -10.26
N CYS A 18 -0.62 2.27 -9.04
CA CYS A 18 0.06 3.55 -8.79
C CYS A 18 1.57 3.43 -8.95
N THR A 19 2.18 2.35 -8.42
CA THR A 19 3.62 2.11 -8.53
C THR A 19 4.02 1.87 -9.99
N LEU A 20 3.29 1.05 -10.76
CA LEU A 20 3.58 0.85 -12.18
C LEU A 20 3.42 2.12 -13.01
N ALA A 21 2.44 2.97 -12.67
CA ALA A 21 2.19 4.23 -13.36
C ALA A 21 3.10 5.39 -12.91
N GLY A 22 3.90 5.22 -11.86
CA GLY A 22 4.68 6.31 -11.26
C GLY A 22 3.81 7.42 -10.66
N ILE A 23 2.60 7.10 -10.22
CA ILE A 23 1.64 8.07 -9.66
C ILE A 23 1.72 8.02 -8.13
N PRO A 24 2.02 9.13 -7.43
CA PRO A 24 2.01 9.16 -5.97
C PRO A 24 0.65 8.78 -5.38
N PHE A 25 0.63 8.09 -4.25
CA PHE A 25 -0.61 7.83 -3.52
C PHE A 25 -0.47 7.90 -2.01
N SER A 26 -1.51 8.42 -1.35
CA SER A 26 -1.62 8.41 0.10
C SER A 26 -2.49 7.24 0.53
N HIS A 27 -1.99 6.40 1.42
CA HIS A 27 -2.66 5.25 1.98
C HIS A 27 -3.10 5.53 3.42
N GLY A 28 -4.33 5.15 3.74
CA GLY A 28 -4.89 5.23 5.08
C GLY A 28 -5.53 3.90 5.46
N SER A 29 -5.27 3.44 6.67
CA SER A 29 -5.97 2.29 7.25
C SER A 29 -6.37 2.57 8.69
N ILE A 30 -7.36 1.84 9.17
CA ILE A 30 -7.86 1.93 10.55
C ILE A 30 -8.09 0.54 11.11
N PHE A 31 -7.85 0.39 12.41
CA PHE A 31 -8.16 -0.81 13.16
C PHE A 31 -8.57 -0.43 14.58
N LYS A 32 -9.82 -0.69 14.97
CA LYS A 32 -10.38 -0.31 16.28
C LYS A 32 -10.23 1.20 16.59
N PHE A 33 -9.18 1.56 17.31
CA PHE A 33 -8.88 2.92 17.75
C PHE A 33 -7.56 3.47 17.16
N GLU A 34 -6.95 2.72 16.24
CA GLU A 34 -5.65 3.03 15.65
C GLU A 34 -5.82 3.40 14.18
N GLY A 35 -5.17 4.48 13.76
CA GLY A 35 -5.02 4.87 12.36
C GLY A 35 -3.59 4.68 11.88
N GLN A 36 -3.41 4.30 10.62
CA GLN A 36 -2.11 4.24 9.96
C GLN A 36 -2.14 5.06 8.69
N ILE A 37 -1.15 5.93 8.50
CA ILE A 37 -1.07 6.82 7.33
C ILE A 37 0.35 6.83 6.77
N THR A 38 0.46 6.70 5.47
CA THR A 38 1.71 6.93 4.73
C THR A 38 1.41 7.48 3.33
N THR A 39 2.44 7.99 2.67
CA THR A 39 2.36 8.50 1.29
C THR A 39 3.50 7.90 0.51
N PHE A 40 3.19 7.16 -0.55
CA PHE A 40 4.21 6.61 -1.45
C PHE A 40 4.36 7.54 -2.64
N THR A 41 5.55 8.10 -2.83
CA THR A 41 5.78 9.01 -3.97
C THR A 41 6.10 8.28 -5.26
N ASN A 42 6.52 7.02 -5.18
CA ASN A 42 7.01 6.21 -6.29
C ASN A 42 8.22 6.86 -7.01
N ASN A 43 9.00 7.68 -6.31
CA ASN A 43 10.29 8.17 -6.78
C ASN A 43 11.37 7.09 -6.62
N GLU A 44 12.59 7.40 -7.08
CA GLU A 44 13.78 6.59 -6.79
C GLU A 44 13.94 6.45 -5.26
N ASP A 45 14.21 5.23 -4.80
CA ASP A 45 14.33 4.82 -3.38
C ASP A 45 13.05 4.86 -2.52
N SER A 46 11.90 5.24 -3.07
CA SER A 46 10.61 5.19 -2.35
C SER A 46 10.15 3.74 -2.14
N PRO A 47 9.69 3.36 -0.93
CA PRO A 47 8.99 2.10 -0.74
C PRO A 47 7.64 2.10 -1.46
N CYS A 48 7.04 0.93 -1.59
CA CYS A 48 5.62 0.78 -1.93
C CYS A 48 4.92 -0.04 -0.83
N TYR A 49 3.61 -0.21 -0.90
CA TYR A 49 2.84 -1.00 0.06
C TYR A 49 3.38 -2.45 0.18
N ARG A 50 3.73 -3.07 -0.95
CA ARG A 50 4.35 -4.41 -0.99
C ARG A 50 5.73 -4.50 -0.30
N CYS A 51 6.46 -3.39 -0.12
CA CYS A 51 7.68 -3.42 0.70
C CYS A 51 7.35 -3.73 2.17
N MET A 52 6.22 -3.23 2.67
CA MET A 52 5.77 -3.52 4.03
C MET A 52 5.11 -4.89 4.11
N PHE A 53 4.16 -5.14 3.20
CA PHE A 53 3.30 -6.32 3.19
C PHE A 53 3.37 -6.96 1.80
N PRO A 54 4.30 -7.91 1.55
CA PRO A 54 4.52 -8.46 0.22
C PRO A 54 3.27 -9.09 -0.42
N GLU A 55 2.47 -9.80 0.39
CA GLU A 55 1.23 -10.47 0.01
C GLU A 55 0.16 -10.24 1.07
N ALA A 56 -1.12 -10.34 0.67
CA ALA A 56 -2.22 -10.16 1.60
C ALA A 56 -2.24 -11.30 2.62
N PRO A 57 -2.60 -11.03 3.89
CA PRO A 57 -2.77 -12.10 4.87
C PRO A 57 -3.89 -13.06 4.41
N PRO A 58 -3.80 -14.36 4.71
CA PRO A 58 -4.84 -15.32 4.38
C PRO A 58 -6.21 -14.96 4.99
N GLU A 59 -7.27 -15.50 4.39
CA GLU A 59 -8.65 -15.24 4.80
C GLU A 59 -8.86 -15.50 6.30
N GLY A 60 -9.62 -14.61 6.95
CA GLY A 60 -10.02 -14.76 8.36
C GLY A 60 -8.92 -14.47 9.39
N MET A 61 -7.67 -14.21 8.97
CA MET A 61 -6.58 -13.90 9.92
C MET A 61 -6.68 -12.47 10.48
N VAL A 62 -7.24 -11.53 9.71
CA VAL A 62 -7.41 -10.14 10.13
C VAL A 62 -8.88 -9.73 9.95
N PRO A 63 -9.60 -9.37 11.04
CA PRO A 63 -10.98 -8.92 10.92
C PRO A 63 -11.05 -7.54 10.24
N ASN A 64 -12.04 -7.36 9.37
CA ASN A 64 -12.29 -6.08 8.71
C ASN A 64 -12.99 -5.07 9.64
N CYS A 65 -13.04 -3.79 9.25
CA CYS A 65 -13.65 -2.72 10.07
C CYS A 65 -15.09 -3.03 10.49
N ALA A 66 -15.86 -3.68 9.61
CA ALA A 66 -17.25 -4.05 9.85
C ALA A 66 -17.41 -5.12 10.96
N THR A 67 -16.40 -5.95 11.18
CA THR A 67 -16.41 -7.03 12.18
C THR A 67 -15.63 -6.69 13.45
N ALA A 68 -14.55 -5.91 13.36
CA ALA A 68 -13.76 -5.47 14.51
C ALA A 68 -14.41 -4.31 15.29
N GLY A 69 -15.23 -3.49 14.63
CA GLY A 69 -15.70 -2.21 15.14
C GLY A 69 -14.61 -1.14 15.09
N VAL A 70 -14.98 0.10 14.75
CA VAL A 70 -14.06 1.24 14.68
C VAL A 70 -14.65 2.47 15.35
N LEU A 71 -13.79 3.30 15.95
CA LEU A 71 -14.21 4.62 16.40
C LEU A 71 -14.62 5.47 15.18
N GLY A 72 -15.90 5.82 15.07
CA GLY A 72 -16.47 6.40 13.84
C GLY A 72 -15.85 7.72 13.36
N VAL A 73 -15.15 8.45 14.25
CA VAL A 73 -14.43 9.68 13.88
C VAL A 73 -13.05 9.41 13.27
N LEU A 74 -12.48 8.22 13.50
CA LEU A 74 -11.14 7.84 13.08
C LEU A 74 -10.92 7.88 11.56
N PRO A 75 -11.84 7.37 10.70
CA PRO A 75 -11.72 7.56 9.26
C PRO A 75 -11.67 9.04 8.84
N GLY A 76 -12.42 9.91 9.54
CA GLY A 76 -12.42 11.34 9.29
C GLY A 76 -11.07 11.99 9.60
N THR A 77 -10.47 11.65 10.75
CA THR A 77 -9.14 12.14 11.14
C THR A 77 -8.06 11.63 10.17
N VAL A 78 -8.05 10.32 9.86
CA VAL A 78 -7.11 9.71 8.91
C VAL A 78 -7.25 10.35 7.52
N GLY A 79 -8.48 10.51 7.03
CA GLY A 79 -8.75 11.15 5.74
C GLY A 79 -8.26 12.61 5.68
N CYS A 80 -8.38 13.37 6.77
CA CYS A 80 -7.83 14.73 6.85
C CYS A 80 -6.29 14.76 6.77
N ILE A 81 -5.62 13.77 7.38
CA ILE A 81 -4.15 13.63 7.28
C ILE A 81 -3.78 13.26 5.84
N GLN A 82 -4.47 12.31 5.21
CA GLN A 82 -4.24 11.96 3.79
C GLN A 82 -4.49 13.16 2.86
N ALA A 83 -5.52 13.96 3.13
CA ALA A 83 -5.79 15.18 2.36
C ALA A 83 -4.66 16.21 2.53
N THR A 84 -4.08 16.33 3.72
CA THR A 84 -2.92 17.18 3.98
C THR A 84 -1.70 16.71 3.17
N GLU A 85 -1.44 15.41 3.12
CA GLU A 85 -0.38 14.82 2.28
C GLU A 85 -0.60 15.11 0.79
N ALA A 86 -1.83 14.94 0.30
CA ALA A 86 -2.17 15.22 -1.08
C ALA A 86 -1.96 16.70 -1.45
N VAL A 87 -2.37 17.63 -0.57
CA VAL A 87 -2.14 19.07 -0.77
C VAL A 87 -0.66 19.37 -0.81
N LYS A 88 0.14 18.86 0.14
CA LYS A 88 1.61 19.03 0.17
C LYS A 88 2.27 18.56 -1.13
N ALA A 89 1.85 17.39 -1.63
CA ALA A 89 2.35 16.84 -2.89
C ALA A 89 2.02 17.74 -4.09
N ILE A 90 0.78 18.25 -4.18
CA ILE A 90 0.34 19.12 -5.28
C ILE A 90 1.10 20.45 -5.29
N ILE A 91 1.32 21.06 -4.13
CA ILE A 91 1.99 22.37 -4.04
C ILE A 91 3.51 22.27 -4.00
N GLY A 92 4.07 21.07 -3.86
CA GLY A 92 5.51 20.83 -3.72
C GLY A 92 6.11 21.47 -2.48
N LYS A 93 5.42 21.43 -1.33
CA LYS A 93 5.87 22.01 -0.06
C LYS A 93 5.67 21.07 1.12
N GLY A 94 6.65 21.08 2.02
CA GLY A 94 6.67 20.26 3.23
C GLY A 94 7.19 18.85 2.97
N ASP A 95 7.39 18.09 4.04
CA ASP A 95 7.94 16.74 3.97
C ASP A 95 6.79 15.73 3.95
N LEU A 96 6.66 14.98 2.85
CA LEU A 96 5.68 13.91 2.73
C LEU A 96 6.00 12.77 3.71
N LEU A 97 5.05 11.86 3.88
CA LEU A 97 5.23 10.61 4.63
C LEU A 97 5.96 9.53 3.83
N ASP A 98 6.62 9.88 2.72
CA ASP A 98 7.39 8.91 1.95
C ASP A 98 8.55 8.34 2.78
N GLY A 99 8.70 7.01 2.77
CA GLY A 99 9.68 6.32 3.61
C GLY A 99 9.31 6.22 5.10
N ARG A 100 8.10 6.62 5.51
CA ARG A 100 7.65 6.51 6.91
C ARG A 100 6.15 6.34 7.07
N MET A 101 5.72 5.68 8.15
CA MET A 101 4.32 5.53 8.51
C MET A 101 4.04 6.23 9.82
N VAL A 102 2.96 7.01 9.84
CA VAL A 102 2.40 7.57 11.06
C VAL A 102 1.39 6.59 11.63
N PHE A 103 1.55 6.26 12.91
CA PHE A 103 0.57 5.55 13.71
C PHE A 103 -0.14 6.56 14.61
N TYR A 104 -1.47 6.58 14.56
CA TYR A 104 -2.31 7.43 15.39
C TYR A 104 -3.09 6.57 16.39
N ASP A 105 -2.74 6.66 17.67
CA ASP A 105 -3.51 6.08 18.76
C ASP A 105 -4.57 7.08 19.24
N ALA A 106 -5.84 6.82 18.94
CA ALA A 106 -6.93 7.71 19.31
C ALA A 106 -7.36 7.62 20.78
N LEU A 107 -6.98 6.56 21.51
CA LEU A 107 -7.29 6.44 22.94
C LEU A 107 -6.37 7.33 23.76
N ASN A 108 -5.08 7.33 23.44
CA ASN A 108 -4.07 8.10 24.15
C ASN A 108 -3.78 9.46 23.48
N MET A 109 -4.29 9.68 22.26
CA MET A 109 -4.02 10.84 21.43
C MET A 109 -2.53 11.01 21.12
N GLU A 110 -1.89 9.91 20.78
CA GLU A 110 -0.45 9.83 20.49
C GLU A 110 -0.21 9.58 19.01
N PHE A 111 0.92 10.10 18.52
CA PHE A 111 1.37 9.93 17.15
C PHE A 111 2.80 9.42 17.15
N ASP A 112 2.98 8.19 16.66
CA ASP A 112 4.29 7.59 16.46
C ASP A 112 4.63 7.54 14.98
N THR A 113 5.92 7.47 14.68
CA THR A 113 6.41 7.35 13.31
C THR A 113 7.40 6.19 13.22
N VAL A 114 7.22 5.35 12.21
CA VAL A 114 8.11 4.21 11.91
C VAL A 114 8.64 4.36 10.49
N GLU A 115 9.93 4.13 10.29
CA GLU A 115 10.54 4.15 8.96
C GLU A 115 10.11 2.94 8.13
N ILE A 116 9.91 3.17 6.83
CA ILE A 116 9.60 2.14 5.84
C ILE A 116 10.71 2.14 4.79
N PRO A 117 11.66 1.19 4.84
CA PRO A 117 12.67 1.09 3.82
C PRO A 117 12.09 0.45 2.54
N GLN A 118 12.55 0.91 1.38
CA GLN A 118 12.35 0.17 0.14
C GLN A 118 13.06 -1.20 0.25
N LYS A 119 12.38 -2.26 -0.19
CA LYS A 119 12.95 -3.60 -0.26
C LYS A 119 13.54 -3.87 -1.63
N SER A 120 14.79 -4.32 -1.70
CA SER A 120 15.47 -4.63 -2.96
C SER A 120 14.83 -5.78 -3.75
N ASP A 121 14.21 -6.70 -3.02
CA ASP A 121 13.49 -7.89 -3.51
C ASP A 121 11.97 -7.65 -3.63
N CYS A 122 11.51 -6.39 -3.53
CA CYS A 122 10.10 -6.07 -3.72
C CYS A 122 9.64 -6.46 -5.14
N PRO A 123 8.53 -7.21 -5.29
CA PRO A 123 8.12 -7.76 -6.58
C PRO A 123 7.64 -6.71 -7.58
N ILE A 124 7.50 -5.44 -7.19
CA ILE A 124 6.99 -4.36 -8.04
C ILE A 124 7.89 -3.13 -8.14
N CYS A 125 8.45 -2.66 -7.03
CA CYS A 125 9.37 -1.50 -7.03
C CYS A 125 10.84 -1.89 -6.87
N GLY A 126 11.16 -3.19 -6.70
CA GLY A 126 12.53 -3.68 -6.62
C GLY A 126 13.21 -3.70 -8.00
N LYS A 127 14.54 -3.82 -8.00
CA LYS A 127 15.33 -3.81 -9.25
C LYS A 127 15.03 -5.02 -10.16
N ASN A 128 14.72 -6.15 -9.55
CA ASN A 128 14.34 -7.39 -10.23
C ASN A 128 12.84 -7.65 -10.01
N ARG A 129 11.99 -6.66 -10.33
CA ARG A 129 10.54 -6.80 -10.17
C ARG A 129 9.99 -7.93 -11.05
N THR A 130 8.95 -8.59 -10.57
CA THR A 130 8.25 -9.69 -11.24
C THR A 130 6.82 -9.31 -11.64
N ILE A 131 6.30 -8.20 -11.13
CA ILE A 131 5.00 -7.63 -11.50
C ILE A 131 5.27 -6.46 -12.45
N ASP A 132 4.93 -6.64 -13.73
CA ASP A 132 5.03 -5.59 -14.75
C ASP A 132 3.65 -5.06 -15.19
N SER A 133 2.60 -5.83 -14.92
CA SER A 133 1.20 -5.47 -15.17
C SER A 133 0.32 -5.80 -13.98
N ILE A 134 -0.73 -5.00 -13.78
CA ILE A 134 -1.80 -5.36 -12.84
C ILE A 134 -2.49 -6.68 -13.22
N HIS A 135 -2.37 -7.14 -14.46
CA HIS A 135 -2.94 -8.42 -14.90
C HIS A 135 -2.06 -9.64 -14.58
N ASP A 136 -0.87 -9.44 -13.99
CA ASP A 136 0.02 -10.52 -13.54
C ASP A 136 -0.29 -10.98 -12.10
N VAL A 137 -1.22 -10.31 -11.43
CA VAL A 137 -1.63 -10.57 -10.06
C VAL A 137 -3.11 -10.91 -10.03
N GLU A 138 -3.46 -12.00 -9.36
CA GLU A 138 -4.85 -12.26 -8.99
C GLU A 138 -5.15 -11.55 -7.66
N TYR A 139 -5.85 -10.41 -7.72
CA TYR A 139 -6.30 -9.68 -6.52
C TYR A 139 -7.48 -10.36 -5.83
N SER A 140 -7.27 -11.62 -5.48
CA SER A 140 -8.10 -12.39 -4.57
C SER A 140 -7.67 -12.11 -3.12
N GLU A 141 -8.24 -12.86 -2.18
CA GLU A 141 -8.01 -12.65 -0.75
C GLU A 141 -6.54 -12.78 -0.33
N SER A 142 -5.72 -13.55 -1.05
CA SER A 142 -4.28 -13.67 -0.83
C SER A 142 -3.43 -12.70 -1.66
N CYS A 143 -3.99 -12.07 -2.70
CA CYS A 143 -3.26 -11.21 -3.66
C CYS A 143 -1.96 -11.87 -4.16
N ALA A 144 -2.05 -13.17 -4.50
CA ALA A 144 -0.94 -14.00 -4.90
C ALA A 144 -0.31 -13.55 -6.23
N ILE A 145 1.00 -13.75 -6.36
CA ILE A 145 1.79 -13.37 -7.53
C ILE A 145 1.99 -14.61 -8.40
N ASP A 146 1.46 -14.58 -9.63
CA ASP A 146 1.65 -15.68 -10.59
C ASP A 146 3.06 -15.59 -11.22
N LEU A 147 3.99 -16.40 -10.71
CA LEU A 147 5.37 -16.46 -11.21
C LEU A 147 5.53 -17.28 -12.51
N GLU A 148 4.45 -17.83 -13.09
CA GLU A 148 4.54 -18.86 -14.15
C GLU A 148 4.68 -18.35 -15.60
N ARG A 149 4.81 -17.04 -15.86
CA ARG A 149 4.91 -16.53 -17.25
C ARG A 149 6.27 -16.69 -17.95
N ASP A 150 7.27 -17.32 -17.33
CA ASP A 150 8.64 -17.39 -17.87
C ASP A 150 9.15 -18.80 -18.24
N THR A 151 8.29 -19.72 -18.66
CA THR A 151 8.74 -20.97 -19.32
C THR A 151 7.90 -21.40 -20.53
N ASN A 152 8.11 -20.74 -21.68
CA ASN A 152 8.38 -21.41 -22.98
C ASN A 152 8.32 -20.42 -24.16
N PRO A 153 9.45 -20.05 -24.79
CA PRO A 153 9.44 -19.76 -26.21
C PRO A 153 9.35 -21.11 -26.93
N GLY A 154 8.30 -21.28 -27.73
CA GLY A 154 8.15 -22.47 -28.58
C GLY A 154 9.38 -22.69 -29.45
N VAL A 155 10.24 -23.62 -29.04
CA VAL A 155 11.27 -24.24 -29.89
C VAL A 155 10.69 -25.56 -30.36
N SER A 156 10.26 -25.57 -31.61
CA SER A 156 9.99 -26.78 -32.38
C SER A 156 11.28 -27.58 -32.55
N VAL A 157 11.29 -28.83 -32.10
CA VAL A 157 12.24 -29.84 -32.59
C VAL A 157 11.47 -31.14 -32.84
N ASN A 158 11.30 -31.42 -34.14
CA ASN A 158 10.98 -32.68 -34.82
C ASN A 158 10.04 -33.69 -34.15
#